data_AF-A0A5Q0HD34-F1
#
_entry.id   AF-A0A5Q0HD34-F1
#
_cell.length_a   1.000
_cell.length_b   1.000
_cell.length_c   1.000
_cell.angle_alpha   90.00
_cell.angle_beta   90.00
_cell.angle_gamma   90.00
#
_symmetry.space_group_name_H-M   'P 1'
#
loop_
_entity.id
_entity.type
_entity.pdbx_description
1 polymer ?
#
loop_
_entity_poly.entity_id
_entity_poly.type
_entity_poly.pdbx_seq_one_letter_code
_entity_poly.pdbx_strand_id
1 'polypeptide(L)'
;MDEQKLAELFRDAARDAPPASFDVAGVRSASARADARRRSTIALGATLAAVLLVGGGVAATLAPDTASDTAAAGSAEGGSSPNVTPFGTPEAADVAPEDAAPGRTGGPPPKSLPEDTPTQGGEPSGSAGRSTTGSTPPGCVEVDRELADALASELPVARDLIPAPAAARCPAGARGASFLLRDGAVTGTVSVVLTPAGALPPSFDEGTLSETAAASGGRELHVLATPAAGAGEVPFAGELPSLAQRLAERF
;
A
#
# COMPACT_ATOMS: atom_id res chain seq x y z
N MET A 1 6.90 49.50 8.24
CA MET A 1 5.84 48.61 7.69
C MET A 1 4.56 49.00 8.39
N ASP A 2 3.49 49.24 7.65
CA ASP A 2 2.28 49.89 8.18
C ASP A 2 1.17 48.85 8.41
N GLU A 3 0.84 48.58 9.67
CA GLU A 3 -0.10 47.53 10.07
C GLU A 3 -1.53 47.82 9.60
N GLN A 4 -1.87 49.10 9.45
CA GLN A 4 -3.17 49.52 8.92
C GLN A 4 -3.34 49.12 7.46
N LYS A 5 -2.25 49.17 6.68
CA LYS A 5 -2.24 48.77 5.27
C LYS A 5 -2.39 47.25 5.09
N LEU A 6 -1.83 46.46 6.02
CA LEU A 6 -2.05 44.99 6.02
C LEU A 6 -3.50 44.65 6.37
N ALA A 7 -4.08 45.32 7.37
CA ALA A 7 -5.46 45.09 7.76
C ALA A 7 -6.47 45.43 6.65
N GLU A 8 -6.21 46.47 5.85
CA GLU A 8 -7.02 46.79 4.67
C GLU A 8 -6.90 45.74 3.57
N LEU A 9 -5.68 45.26 3.26
CA LEU A 9 -5.47 44.22 2.25
C LEU A 9 -6.16 42.90 2.61
N PHE A 10 -6.13 42.49 3.89
CA PHE A 10 -6.83 41.28 4.33
C PHE A 10 -8.35 41.44 4.32
N ARG A 11 -8.86 42.65 4.63
CA ARG A 11 -10.30 42.93 4.62
C ARG A 11 -10.87 42.97 3.21
N ASP A 12 -10.08 43.43 2.23
CA ASP A 12 -10.47 43.45 0.82
C ASP A 12 -10.51 42.03 0.23
N ALA A 13 -9.48 41.22 0.50
CA ALA A 13 -9.41 39.83 0.05
C ALA A 13 -10.53 38.92 0.61
N ALA A 14 -11.03 39.22 1.82
CA ALA A 14 -12.11 38.46 2.44
C ALA A 14 -13.50 38.76 1.84
N ARG A 15 -13.68 39.89 1.14
CA ARG A 15 -14.99 40.25 0.54
C ARG A 15 -15.30 39.48 -0.75
N ASP A 16 -14.27 39.02 -1.45
CA ASP A 16 -14.38 38.23 -2.68
C ASP A 16 -14.39 36.71 -2.44
N ALA A 17 -14.70 36.27 -1.21
CA ALA A 17 -14.87 34.85 -0.94
C ALA A 17 -16.09 34.32 -1.72
N PRO A 18 -15.91 33.34 -2.62
CA PRO A 18 -17.04 32.74 -3.33
C PRO A 18 -18.00 32.07 -2.32
N PRO A 19 -19.31 32.05 -2.61
CA PRO A 19 -20.26 31.34 -1.76
C PRO A 19 -19.84 29.87 -1.63
N ALA A 20 -20.09 29.28 -0.46
CA ALA A 20 -19.79 27.87 -0.22
C ALA A 20 -20.45 27.00 -1.30
N SER A 21 -19.64 26.28 -2.07
CA SER A 21 -20.10 25.40 -3.16
C SER A 21 -20.72 24.09 -2.66
N PHE A 22 -20.67 23.83 -1.35
CA PHE A 22 -21.22 22.64 -0.71
C PHE A 22 -22.44 23.02 0.12
N ASP A 23 -23.63 22.65 -0.38
CA ASP A 23 -24.87 22.73 0.37
C ASP A 23 -25.22 21.37 1.00
N VAL A 24 -26.02 21.41 2.06
CA VAL A 24 -26.46 20.20 2.77
C VAL A 24 -27.28 19.28 1.86
N ALA A 25 -27.99 19.86 0.87
CA ALA A 25 -28.75 19.11 -0.12
C ALA A 25 -27.84 18.34 -1.08
N GLY A 26 -26.70 18.91 -1.49
CA GLY A 26 -25.67 18.26 -2.28
C GLY A 26 -25.08 17.04 -1.58
N VAL A 27 -24.74 17.15 -0.29
CA VAL A 27 -24.22 16.02 0.50
C VAL A 27 -25.27 14.90 0.64
N ARG A 28 -26.53 15.26 0.94
CA ARG A 28 -27.61 14.27 1.08
C ARG A 28 -27.94 13.58 -0.25
N SER A 29 -27.94 14.30 -1.36
CA SER A 29 -28.19 13.71 -2.68
C SER A 29 -27.03 12.84 -3.18
N ALA A 30 -25.78 13.22 -2.88
CA ALA A 30 -24.61 12.39 -3.14
C ALA A 30 -24.62 11.11 -2.30
N SER A 31 -24.96 11.21 -1.01
CA SER A 31 -25.12 10.07 -0.10
C SER A 31 -26.23 9.12 -0.58
N ALA A 32 -27.41 9.65 -0.95
CA ALA A 32 -28.50 8.82 -1.49
C ALA A 32 -28.11 8.11 -2.79
N ARG A 33 -27.32 8.77 -3.66
CA ARG A 33 -26.80 8.14 -4.90
C ARG A 33 -25.76 7.06 -4.62
N ALA A 34 -24.96 7.20 -3.56
CA ALA A 34 -24.03 6.16 -3.12
C ALA A 34 -24.77 4.93 -2.56
N ASP A 35 -25.79 5.14 -1.72
CA ASP A 35 -26.62 4.06 -1.17
C ASP A 35 -27.42 3.29 -2.25
N ALA A 36 -27.91 3.99 -3.28
CA ALA A 36 -28.64 3.37 -4.37
C ALA A 36 -27.77 2.37 -5.17
N ARG A 37 -26.49 2.69 -5.43
CA ARG A 37 -25.55 1.79 -6.13
C ARG A 37 -25.25 0.52 -5.34
N ARG A 38 -25.28 0.60 -4.01
CA ARG A 38 -24.99 -0.54 -3.11
C ARG A 38 -26.09 -1.58 -3.09
N ARG A 39 -27.34 -1.20 -3.40
CA ARG A 39 -28.48 -2.13 -3.40
C ARG A 39 -28.58 -2.95 -4.70
N SER A 40 -28.04 -2.45 -5.81
CA SER A 40 -28.04 -3.19 -7.09
C SER A 40 -27.04 -4.33 -7.17
N THR A 41 -26.04 -4.41 -6.28
CA THR A 41 -25.03 -5.49 -6.30
C THR A 41 -25.40 -6.71 -5.46
N ILE A 42 -26.41 -6.61 -4.58
CA ILE A 42 -26.78 -7.69 -3.65
C ILE A 42 -27.89 -8.60 -4.22
N ALA A 43 -28.57 -8.19 -5.29
CA ALA A 43 -29.73 -8.92 -5.83
C ALA A 43 -29.39 -10.08 -6.80
N LEU A 44 -28.12 -10.27 -7.20
CA LEU A 44 -27.74 -11.30 -8.21
C LEU A 44 -27.12 -12.57 -7.61
N GLY A 45 -26.78 -12.59 -6.31
CA GLY A 45 -26.06 -13.71 -5.69
C GLY A 45 -26.92 -14.72 -4.91
N ALA A 46 -28.20 -14.45 -4.66
CA ALA A 46 -29.00 -15.19 -3.68
C ALA A 46 -29.87 -16.33 -4.26
N THR A 47 -29.91 -16.54 -5.58
CA THR A 47 -30.80 -17.56 -6.20
C THR A 47 -30.12 -18.90 -6.51
N LEU A 48 -28.78 -19.00 -6.48
CA LEU A 48 -28.07 -20.25 -6.79
C LEU A 48 -27.88 -21.19 -5.59
N ALA A 49 -27.98 -20.71 -4.35
CA ALA A 49 -27.74 -21.53 -3.15
C ALA A 49 -28.93 -22.43 -2.75
N ALA A 50 -30.16 -22.14 -3.22
CA ALA A 50 -31.36 -22.87 -2.80
C ALA A 50 -31.61 -24.17 -3.57
N VAL A 51 -31.00 -24.37 -4.75
CA VAL A 51 -31.25 -25.56 -5.60
C VAL A 51 -30.39 -26.77 -5.19
N LEU A 52 -29.24 -26.56 -4.55
CA LEU A 52 -28.31 -27.64 -4.19
C LEU A 52 -28.67 -28.40 -2.90
N LEU A 53 -29.65 -27.94 -2.11
CA LEU A 53 -29.99 -28.56 -0.81
C LEU A 53 -31.18 -29.53 -0.85
N VAL A 54 -31.84 -29.73 -1.99
CA VAL A 54 -33.00 -30.65 -2.11
C VAL A 54 -32.68 -31.92 -2.91
N GLY A 55 -31.56 -31.99 -3.64
CA GLY A 55 -31.19 -33.13 -4.49
C GLY A 55 -30.12 -34.05 -3.90
N GLY A 56 -30.40 -34.75 -2.81
CA GLY A 56 -29.50 -35.75 -2.23
C GLY A 56 -29.72 -37.18 -2.78
N GLY A 57 -28.62 -37.84 -3.19
CA GLY A 57 -28.47 -39.31 -3.38
C GLY A 57 -28.88 -39.81 -4.77
N VAL A 58 -28.14 -40.66 -5.51
CA VAL A 58 -27.35 -41.86 -5.15
C VAL A 58 -26.43 -42.21 -6.35
N ALA A 59 -25.17 -42.62 -6.12
CA ALA A 59 -24.46 -43.73 -6.80
C ALA A 59 -22.94 -43.57 -6.76
N ALA A 60 -22.26 -44.67 -6.45
CA ALA A 60 -20.84 -44.78 -6.23
C ALA A 60 -20.06 -45.18 -7.50
N THR A 61 -18.77 -44.84 -7.48
CA THR A 61 -17.60 -45.55 -8.07
C THR A 61 -17.32 -45.52 -9.59
N LEU A 62 -16.03 -45.26 -9.87
CA LEU A 62 -15.20 -45.47 -11.08
C LEU A 62 -15.11 -44.31 -12.10
N ALA A 63 -13.94 -43.68 -12.14
CA ALA A 63 -13.38 -42.91 -13.28
C ALA A 63 -13.06 -43.86 -14.48
N PRO A 64 -12.73 -43.42 -15.72
CA PRO A 64 -12.29 -42.08 -16.16
C PRO A 64 -12.83 -41.58 -17.53
N ASP A 65 -12.44 -40.34 -17.84
CA ASP A 65 -12.15 -39.75 -19.17
C ASP A 65 -13.23 -39.34 -20.19
N THR A 66 -12.91 -38.20 -20.84
CA THR A 66 -13.45 -37.62 -22.09
C THR A 66 -14.89 -37.09 -22.09
N ALA A 67 -15.02 -35.76 -22.18
CA ALA A 67 -15.60 -35.08 -23.35
C ALA A 67 -15.68 -33.57 -23.09
N SER A 68 -15.04 -32.82 -23.97
CA SER A 68 -15.29 -31.40 -24.21
C SER A 68 -16.78 -31.15 -24.40
N ASP A 69 -17.33 -30.16 -23.71
CA ASP A 69 -18.40 -29.35 -24.28
C ASP A 69 -18.25 -27.89 -23.84
N THR A 70 -17.79 -27.13 -24.82
CA THR A 70 -17.83 -25.69 -24.92
C THR A 70 -19.27 -25.21 -24.87
N ALA A 71 -19.60 -24.33 -23.92
CA ALA A 71 -20.76 -23.44 -24.03
C ALA A 71 -20.29 -21.99 -23.88
N ALA A 72 -20.01 -21.40 -25.03
CA ALA A 72 -19.88 -19.96 -25.21
C ALA A 72 -21.27 -19.33 -25.39
N ALA A 73 -21.55 -18.26 -24.65
CA ALA A 73 -22.56 -17.25 -24.97
C ALA A 73 -22.27 -16.01 -24.10
N GLY A 74 -22.13 -14.78 -24.59
CA GLY A 74 -22.14 -14.26 -25.94
C GLY A 74 -21.56 -12.84 -25.89
N SER A 75 -20.84 -12.46 -26.95
CA SER A 75 -20.35 -11.10 -27.17
C SER A 75 -21.50 -10.18 -27.57
N ALA A 76 -21.52 -8.96 -27.03
CA ALA A 76 -22.20 -7.81 -27.63
C ALA A 76 -21.16 -6.69 -27.83
N GLU A 77 -21.01 -6.34 -29.10
CA GLU A 77 -20.57 -5.08 -29.75
C GLU A 77 -20.01 -3.97 -28.84
N GLY A 78 -18.86 -3.36 -29.14
CA GLY A 78 -18.51 -2.79 -30.43
C GLY A 78 -18.55 -1.26 -30.32
N GLY A 79 -17.62 -0.67 -29.56
CA GLY A 79 -17.44 0.77 -29.43
C GLY A 79 -16.07 1.19 -29.92
N SER A 80 -15.99 1.62 -31.17
CA SER A 80 -14.79 2.18 -31.81
C SER A 80 -14.29 3.42 -31.08
N SER A 81 -13.04 3.39 -30.61
CA SER A 81 -12.27 4.59 -30.24
C SER A 81 -11.26 4.89 -31.36
N PRO A 82 -11.28 6.08 -31.98
CA PRO A 82 -10.29 6.46 -32.98
C PRO A 82 -8.96 6.80 -32.30
N ASN A 83 -7.97 5.94 -32.51
CA ASN A 83 -6.57 6.22 -32.20
C ASN A 83 -6.00 7.15 -33.29
N VAL A 84 -5.70 8.40 -32.91
CA VAL A 84 -5.00 9.37 -33.76
C VAL A 84 -3.62 9.61 -33.17
N THR A 85 -2.60 8.99 -33.74
CA THR A 85 -1.19 9.33 -33.51
C THR A 85 -0.62 9.95 -34.78
N PRO A 86 -0.34 11.26 -34.83
CA PRO A 86 0.49 11.84 -35.86
C PRO A 86 1.92 11.93 -35.31
N PHE A 87 2.87 11.27 -35.95
CA PHE A 87 4.26 11.70 -36.18
C PHE A 87 5.05 10.48 -36.65
N GLY A 88 5.28 10.44 -37.97
CA GLY A 88 5.99 9.37 -38.64
C GLY A 88 7.51 9.49 -38.52
N THR A 89 8.17 8.35 -38.64
CA THR A 89 9.60 8.20 -38.90
C THR A 89 9.75 7.27 -40.10
N PRO A 90 10.40 7.70 -41.20
CA PRO A 90 10.58 6.85 -42.38
C PRO A 90 11.71 5.84 -42.17
N GLU A 91 11.34 4.59 -42.44
CA GLU A 91 12.00 3.54 -43.24
C GLU A 91 13.53 3.38 -43.27
N ALA A 92 13.88 2.10 -43.28
CA ALA A 92 15.19 1.47 -43.29
C ALA A 92 16.04 1.77 -44.54
N ALA A 93 17.36 1.62 -44.39
CA ALA A 93 18.21 1.09 -45.45
C ALA A 93 19.44 0.38 -44.86
N ASP A 94 19.57 -0.89 -45.22
CA ASP A 94 20.74 -1.75 -45.15
C ASP A 94 22.05 -1.09 -45.63
N VAL A 95 23.20 -1.58 -45.14
CA VAL A 95 24.31 -2.18 -45.92
C VAL A 95 25.51 -2.45 -44.97
N ALA A 96 25.89 -3.72 -44.85
CA ALA A 96 27.26 -4.19 -44.59
C ALA A 96 27.77 -4.84 -45.91
N PRO A 97 29.05 -5.25 -46.09
CA PRO A 97 30.18 -5.33 -45.16
C PRO A 97 31.55 -4.89 -45.77
N GLU A 98 32.65 -5.17 -45.04
CA GLU A 98 33.94 -5.73 -45.53
C GLU A 98 35.24 -4.99 -45.14
N ASP A 99 36.05 -5.72 -44.36
CA ASP A 99 37.52 -5.80 -44.21
C ASP A 99 38.43 -4.55 -44.19
N ALA A 100 39.16 -4.39 -43.07
CA ALA A 100 40.64 -4.42 -43.03
C ALA A 100 41.18 -3.94 -41.65
N ALA A 101 41.90 -4.80 -40.94
CA ALA A 101 42.95 -4.40 -39.99
C ALA A 101 44.31 -4.35 -40.74
N PRO A 102 45.48 -3.95 -40.17
CA PRO A 102 45.79 -3.44 -38.82
C PRO A 102 46.75 -2.22 -38.78
N GLY A 103 46.96 -1.63 -37.60
CA GLY A 103 48.31 -1.19 -37.21
C GLY A 103 48.48 0.15 -36.46
N ARG A 104 49.25 0.06 -35.37
CA ARG A 104 50.17 1.06 -34.79
C ARG A 104 49.48 2.23 -34.06
N THR A 105 49.87 2.68 -32.87
CA THR A 105 51.08 2.51 -32.05
C THR A 105 50.77 3.08 -30.66
N GLY A 106 51.16 2.38 -29.60
CA GLY A 106 51.11 2.92 -28.24
C GLY A 106 52.15 4.02 -28.03
N GLY A 107 51.73 5.11 -27.41
CA GLY A 107 52.59 6.13 -26.81
C GLY A 107 51.92 6.65 -25.54
N PRO A 108 52.67 6.91 -24.44
CA PRO A 108 52.09 7.37 -23.18
C PRO A 108 51.64 8.84 -23.28
N PRO A 109 50.46 9.22 -22.76
CA PRO A 109 50.04 10.61 -22.75
C PRO A 109 50.90 11.45 -21.77
N PRO A 110 51.23 12.71 -22.11
CA PRO A 110 52.04 13.59 -21.26
C PRO A 110 51.33 14.01 -19.96
N LYS A 111 52.13 14.26 -18.92
CA LYS A 111 51.71 14.83 -17.64
C LYS A 111 51.29 16.30 -17.81
N SER A 112 50.42 16.74 -16.91
CA SER A 112 49.91 18.10 -16.64
C SER A 112 48.85 18.67 -17.60
N LEU A 113 47.58 18.46 -17.21
CA LEU A 113 46.48 19.40 -17.40
C LEU A 113 45.91 19.75 -16.00
N PRO A 114 45.51 21.02 -15.73
CA PRO A 114 44.97 21.45 -14.44
C PRO A 114 43.66 20.73 -14.10
N GLU A 115 43.40 20.56 -12.80
CA GLU A 115 42.25 19.84 -12.23
C GLU A 115 40.91 20.43 -12.69
N ASP A 116 40.25 19.74 -13.63
CA ASP A 116 38.81 19.84 -13.82
C ASP A 116 38.13 19.16 -12.63
N THR A 117 37.38 19.93 -11.84
CA THR A 117 36.48 19.42 -10.78
C THR A 117 35.55 18.34 -11.34
N PRO A 118 35.46 17.14 -10.73
CA PRO A 118 34.53 16.12 -11.17
C PRO A 118 33.08 16.58 -10.99
N THR A 119 32.31 16.64 -12.06
CA THR A 119 30.84 16.78 -12.03
C THR A 119 30.12 15.45 -11.79
N GLN A 120 30.83 14.45 -11.27
CA GLN A 120 30.25 13.19 -10.81
C GLN A 120 30.71 12.89 -9.38
N GLY A 121 29.75 12.50 -8.54
CA GLY A 121 29.83 12.47 -7.09
C GLY A 121 31.06 11.77 -6.52
N GLY A 122 31.75 12.48 -5.62
CA GLY A 122 32.77 11.90 -4.76
C GLY A 122 32.14 11.14 -3.59
N GLU A 123 32.62 9.92 -3.37
CA GLU A 123 32.30 9.15 -2.16
C GLU A 123 33.05 9.75 -0.96
N PRO A 124 32.40 9.94 0.21
CA PRO A 124 33.14 10.25 1.41
C PRO A 124 33.90 9.00 1.91
N SER A 125 35.22 9.12 1.92
CA SER A 125 36.11 8.23 2.65
C SER A 125 35.78 8.25 4.15
N GLY A 126 35.28 7.14 4.68
CA GLY A 126 34.94 7.00 6.10
C GLY A 126 34.73 5.54 6.53
N SER A 127 35.76 4.98 7.17
CA SER A 127 35.79 3.79 8.04
C SER A 127 35.04 2.50 7.62
N ALA A 128 35.83 1.45 7.38
CA ALA A 128 35.40 0.08 7.14
C ALA A 128 34.53 -0.50 8.28
N GLY A 129 33.23 -0.55 8.05
CA GLY A 129 32.36 -1.65 8.50
C GLY A 129 31.90 -2.39 7.25
N ARG A 130 32.26 -3.67 7.12
CA ARG A 130 31.91 -4.54 5.98
C ARG A 130 30.38 -4.64 5.86
N SER A 131 29.75 -3.74 5.12
CA SER A 131 28.34 -3.84 4.73
C SER A 131 28.27 -4.91 3.66
N THR A 132 28.06 -6.14 4.08
CA THR A 132 27.72 -7.24 3.17
C THR A 132 26.41 -6.90 2.47
N THR A 133 26.47 -6.75 1.15
CA THR A 133 25.46 -7.24 0.21
C THR A 133 24.04 -6.68 0.37
N GLY A 134 23.65 -5.76 -0.52
CA GLY A 134 22.25 -5.45 -0.86
C GLY A 134 21.28 -5.43 0.32
N SER A 135 21.29 -4.35 1.11
CA SER A 135 20.37 -4.15 2.22
C SER A 135 18.94 -4.40 1.74
N THR A 136 18.35 -5.53 2.15
CA THR A 136 16.93 -5.80 1.88
C THR A 136 16.14 -4.64 2.49
N PRO A 137 15.15 -4.07 1.77
CA PRO A 137 14.35 -2.98 2.31
C PRO A 137 13.83 -3.32 3.71
N PRO A 138 13.78 -2.34 4.64
CA PRO A 138 13.14 -2.55 5.93
C PRO A 138 11.71 -3.07 5.72
N GLY A 139 11.23 -3.96 6.61
CA GLY A 139 9.89 -4.52 6.50
C GLY A 139 8.79 -3.46 6.65
N CYS A 140 7.55 -3.81 6.33
CA CYS A 140 6.35 -2.99 6.58
C CYS A 140 6.28 -1.61 5.90
N VAL A 141 7.10 -1.34 4.88
CA VAL A 141 7.03 -0.07 4.10
C VAL A 141 5.70 0.03 3.35
N GLU A 142 5.20 -1.12 2.87
CA GLU A 142 3.88 -1.25 2.27
C GLU A 142 2.86 -1.77 3.29
N VAL A 143 1.62 -1.34 3.11
CA VAL A 143 0.49 -1.83 3.89
C VAL A 143 0.18 -3.27 3.49
N ASP A 144 0.31 -4.19 4.43
CA ASP A 144 -0.21 -5.54 4.24
C ASP A 144 -1.73 -5.52 4.35
N ARG A 145 -2.41 -5.75 3.23
CA ARG A 145 -3.88 -5.68 3.14
C ARG A 145 -4.57 -6.76 3.98
N GLU A 146 -3.98 -7.95 4.08
CA GLU A 146 -4.55 -9.06 4.83
C GLU A 146 -4.51 -8.76 6.34
N LEU A 147 -3.39 -8.22 6.82
CA LEU A 147 -3.24 -7.75 8.20
C LEU A 147 -4.13 -6.53 8.48
N ALA A 148 -4.25 -5.59 7.53
CA ALA A 148 -5.15 -4.44 7.67
C ALA A 148 -6.61 -4.89 7.81
N ASP A 149 -7.08 -5.80 6.95
CA ASP A 149 -8.44 -6.33 6.99
C ASP A 149 -8.70 -7.13 8.27
N ALA A 150 -7.72 -7.93 8.73
CA ALA A 150 -7.81 -8.65 9.98
C ALA A 150 -7.92 -7.69 11.17
N LEU A 151 -7.06 -6.68 11.24
CA LEU A 151 -7.10 -5.66 12.29
C LEU A 151 -8.44 -4.87 12.27
N ALA A 152 -8.94 -4.52 11.09
CA ALA A 152 -10.23 -3.83 10.93
C ALA A 152 -11.45 -4.72 11.27
N SER A 153 -11.31 -6.04 11.15
CA SER A 153 -12.36 -6.97 11.57
C SER A 153 -12.50 -7.05 13.08
N GLU A 154 -11.38 -6.92 13.81
CA GLU A 154 -11.30 -6.95 15.27
C GLU A 154 -11.60 -5.59 15.92
N LEU A 155 -11.34 -4.50 15.22
CA LEU A 155 -11.57 -3.13 15.68
C LEU A 155 -12.69 -2.49 14.87
N PRO A 156 -13.96 -2.52 15.33
CA PRO A 156 -15.09 -1.99 14.56
C PRO A 156 -14.91 -0.53 14.13
N VAL A 157 -14.21 0.27 14.95
CA VAL A 157 -13.88 1.68 14.67
C VAL A 157 -12.96 1.87 13.46
N ALA A 158 -12.27 0.82 13.00
CA ALA A 158 -11.30 0.86 11.91
C ALA A 158 -11.90 0.57 10.53
N ARG A 159 -13.15 0.08 10.44
CA ARG A 159 -13.73 -0.47 9.20
C ARG A 159 -13.84 0.53 8.05
N ASP A 160 -14.05 1.80 8.36
CA ASP A 160 -14.18 2.89 7.38
C ASP A 160 -12.92 3.77 7.31
N LEU A 161 -11.84 3.35 7.96
CA LEU A 161 -10.59 4.08 8.00
C LEU A 161 -9.61 3.58 6.93
N ILE A 162 -8.75 4.49 6.48
CA ILE A 162 -7.71 4.17 5.50
C ILE A 162 -6.52 3.56 6.25
N PRO A 163 -6.08 2.35 5.89
CA PRO A 163 -4.91 1.75 6.52
C PRO A 163 -3.63 2.47 6.07
N ALA A 164 -2.68 2.54 6.98
CA ALA A 164 -1.34 3.08 6.75
C ALA A 164 -0.27 2.01 7.01
N PRO A 165 0.99 2.22 6.58
CA PRO A 165 2.09 1.33 6.96
C PRO A 165 2.22 1.21 8.48
N ALA A 166 2.76 0.10 8.97
CA ALA A 166 2.92 -0.07 10.41
C ALA A 166 3.80 1.04 11.00
N ALA A 167 3.38 1.63 12.13
CA ALA A 167 4.15 2.65 12.85
C ALA A 167 5.27 2.00 13.69
N ALA A 168 6.14 1.23 13.04
CA ALA A 168 7.25 0.51 13.66
C ALA A 168 8.42 0.36 12.69
N ARG A 169 9.62 0.17 13.24
CA ARG A 169 10.82 -0.21 12.49
C ARG A 169 10.88 -1.73 12.43
N CYS A 170 10.42 -2.25 11.30
CA CYS A 170 10.29 -3.68 11.08
C CYS A 170 11.59 -4.33 10.56
N PRO A 171 11.90 -5.56 11.01
CA PRO A 171 12.99 -6.35 10.40
C PRO A 171 12.66 -6.70 8.94
N ALA A 172 13.67 -7.15 8.19
CA ALA A 172 13.45 -7.62 6.82
C ALA A 172 12.46 -8.80 6.79
N GLY A 173 11.57 -8.81 5.80
CA GLY A 173 10.55 -9.85 5.63
C GLY A 173 9.33 -9.72 6.55
N ALA A 174 9.30 -8.74 7.48
CA ALA A 174 8.11 -8.46 8.26
C ALA A 174 7.07 -7.68 7.45
N ARG A 175 5.81 -7.93 7.79
CA ARG A 175 4.62 -7.33 7.17
C ARG A 175 3.84 -6.58 8.23
N GLY A 176 3.15 -5.51 7.86
CA GLY A 176 2.41 -4.75 8.85
C GLY A 176 1.41 -3.77 8.25
N ALA A 177 0.52 -3.31 9.12
CA ALA A 177 -0.49 -2.31 8.82
C ALA A 177 -0.83 -1.53 10.10
N SER A 178 -1.38 -0.34 9.95
CA SER A 178 -1.85 0.47 11.06
C SER A 178 -3.10 1.26 10.71
N PHE A 179 -3.81 1.68 11.75
CA PHE A 179 -4.93 2.62 11.66
C PHE A 179 -4.79 3.72 12.70
N LEU A 180 -5.16 4.94 12.31
CA LEU A 180 -5.33 6.05 13.24
C LEU A 180 -6.74 5.97 13.85
N LEU A 181 -6.83 5.60 15.12
CA LEU A 181 -8.09 5.31 15.80
C LEU A 181 -8.41 6.35 16.87
N ARG A 182 -9.70 6.40 17.22
CA ARG A 182 -10.19 7.13 18.38
C ARG A 182 -10.93 6.16 19.30
N ASP A 183 -10.52 6.16 20.56
CA ASP A 183 -11.12 5.42 21.65
C ASP A 183 -11.70 6.43 22.65
N GLY A 184 -13.02 6.67 22.56
CA GLY A 184 -13.68 7.75 23.28
C GLY A 184 -13.07 9.12 22.97
N ALA A 185 -12.40 9.73 23.96
CA ALA A 185 -11.69 11.00 23.82
C ALA A 185 -10.21 10.84 23.42
N VAL A 186 -9.65 9.63 23.57
CA VAL A 186 -8.25 9.33 23.29
C VAL A 186 -8.10 9.06 21.80
N THR A 187 -7.08 9.64 21.17
CA THR A 187 -6.73 9.38 19.77
C THR A 187 -5.32 8.80 19.73
N GLY A 188 -5.08 7.83 18.85
CA GLY A 188 -3.76 7.25 18.67
C GLY A 188 -3.74 6.24 17.54
N THR A 189 -2.57 5.67 17.27
CA THR A 189 -2.36 4.71 16.20
C THR A 189 -2.29 3.31 16.77
N VAL A 190 -3.07 2.38 16.22
CA VAL A 190 -2.91 0.95 16.49
C VAL A 190 -2.28 0.30 15.26
N SER A 191 -1.13 -0.35 15.45
CA SER A 191 -0.39 -1.05 14.41
C SER A 191 -0.32 -2.54 14.71
N VAL A 192 -0.26 -3.35 13.66
CA VAL A 192 0.04 -4.77 13.74
C VAL A 192 1.26 -5.08 12.88
N VAL A 193 2.17 -5.89 13.40
CA VAL A 193 3.39 -6.34 12.72
C VAL A 193 3.50 -7.85 12.86
N LEU A 194 3.61 -8.56 11.74
CA LEU A 194 3.90 -9.99 11.71
C LEU A 194 5.37 -10.20 11.31
N THR A 195 6.16 -10.75 12.22
CA THR A 195 7.58 -11.04 12.01
C THR A 195 7.78 -12.50 11.56
N PRO A 196 8.73 -12.77 10.66
CA PRO A 196 9.13 -14.12 10.31
C PRO A 196 9.73 -14.88 11.50
N ALA A 197 9.69 -16.22 11.45
CA ALA A 197 10.31 -17.06 12.46
C ALA A 197 11.82 -16.78 12.58
N GLY A 198 12.30 -16.59 13.80
CA GLY A 198 13.70 -16.30 14.09
C GLY A 198 14.18 -14.91 13.67
N ALA A 199 13.27 -14.03 13.23
CA ALA A 199 13.59 -12.62 13.00
C ALA A 199 13.72 -11.87 14.34
N LEU A 200 14.42 -10.72 14.30
CA LEU A 200 14.44 -9.79 15.43
C LEU A 200 13.05 -9.17 15.64
N PRO A 201 12.66 -8.84 16.87
CA PRO A 201 11.40 -8.14 17.13
C PRO A 201 11.42 -6.73 16.48
N PRO A 202 10.26 -6.17 16.12
CA PRO A 202 10.19 -4.80 15.65
C PRO A 202 10.56 -3.84 16.77
N SER A 203 11.11 -2.68 16.41
CA SER A 203 11.34 -1.59 17.36
C SER A 203 10.35 -0.46 17.11
N PHE A 204 9.94 0.23 18.17
CA PHE A 204 8.90 1.26 18.15
C PHE A 204 9.29 2.44 19.05
N ASP A 205 8.56 3.54 18.92
CA ASP A 205 8.84 4.76 19.68
C ASP A 205 8.42 4.63 21.15
N GLU A 206 9.08 5.42 22.00
CA GLU A 206 8.77 5.50 23.42
C GLU A 206 7.31 5.92 23.65
N GLY A 207 6.69 5.37 24.69
CA GLY A 207 5.26 5.59 24.97
C GLY A 207 4.31 4.71 24.15
N THR A 208 4.83 3.87 23.24
CA THR A 208 4.05 2.82 22.57
C THR A 208 3.88 1.63 23.51
N LEU A 209 2.64 1.20 23.74
CA LEU A 209 2.36 -0.09 24.35
C LEU A 209 2.44 -1.18 23.29
N SER A 210 2.99 -2.33 23.67
CA SER A 210 3.18 -3.46 22.77
C SER A 210 2.74 -4.74 23.47
N GLU A 211 1.95 -5.54 22.76
CA GLU A 211 1.60 -6.89 23.15
C GLU A 211 2.01 -7.85 22.04
N THR A 212 2.46 -9.05 22.41
CA THR A 212 2.99 -10.05 21.46
C THR A 212 2.30 -11.38 21.64
N ALA A 213 2.01 -12.05 20.53
CA ALA A 213 1.45 -13.39 20.52
C ALA A 213 2.12 -14.26 19.44
N ALA A 214 2.26 -15.56 19.73
CA ALA A 214 2.83 -16.52 18.80
C ALA A 214 1.84 -16.86 17.68
N ALA A 215 2.28 -16.71 16.44
CA ALA A 215 1.52 -17.04 15.24
C ALA A 215 2.00 -18.38 14.64
N SER A 216 1.24 -18.91 13.69
CA SER A 216 1.53 -20.20 13.06
C SER A 216 2.86 -20.18 12.29
N GLY A 217 3.55 -21.33 12.24
CA GLY A 217 4.83 -21.45 11.55
C GLY A 217 6.00 -20.76 12.25
N GLY A 218 5.90 -20.53 13.57
CA GLY A 218 6.96 -19.93 14.40
C GLY A 218 7.11 -18.43 14.22
N ARG A 219 6.13 -17.77 13.58
CA ARG A 219 6.06 -16.32 13.43
C ARG A 219 5.60 -15.67 14.73
N GLU A 220 5.90 -14.38 14.90
CA GLU A 220 5.37 -13.61 16.02
C GLU A 220 4.52 -12.45 15.49
N LEU A 221 3.39 -12.21 16.16
CA LEU A 221 2.52 -11.09 15.87
C LEU A 221 2.62 -10.09 17.02
N HIS A 222 2.96 -8.85 16.69
CA HIS A 222 3.04 -7.74 17.62
C HIS A 222 1.91 -6.76 17.33
N VAL A 223 1.15 -6.41 18.36
CA VAL A 223 0.16 -5.32 18.30
C VAL A 223 0.68 -4.16 19.12
N LEU A 224 0.74 -2.99 18.49
CA LEU A 224 1.31 -1.78 19.03
C LEU A 224 0.22 -0.72 19.14
N ALA A 225 0.15 0.00 20.25
CA ALA A 225 -0.69 1.17 20.38
C ALA A 225 0.14 2.37 20.82
N THR A 226 0.12 3.41 19.99
CA THR A 226 0.85 4.65 20.22
C THR A 226 -0.15 5.77 20.44
N PRO A 227 -0.11 6.48 21.58
CA PRO A 227 -0.98 7.62 21.82
C PRO A 227 -0.62 8.78 20.86
N ALA A 228 -1.59 9.61 20.50
CA ALA A 228 -1.30 10.86 19.80
C ALA A 228 -0.41 11.77 20.68
N ALA A 229 0.39 12.62 20.05
CA ALA A 229 1.26 13.54 20.78
C ALA A 229 0.47 14.39 21.79
N GLY A 230 0.91 14.38 23.04
CA GLY A 230 0.25 15.10 24.14
C GLY A 230 -0.93 14.37 24.78
N ALA A 231 -1.31 13.17 24.31
CA ALA A 231 -2.23 12.31 25.01
C ALA A 231 -1.50 11.55 26.13
N GLY A 232 -2.08 11.55 27.33
CA GLY A 232 -1.53 10.84 28.51
C GLY A 232 -1.98 9.39 28.64
N GLU A 233 -2.86 8.93 27.75
CA GLU A 233 -3.46 7.60 27.78
C GLU A 233 -3.33 6.94 26.41
N VAL A 234 -3.09 5.63 26.41
CA VAL A 234 -2.92 4.83 25.20
C VAL A 234 -4.26 4.21 24.81
N PRO A 235 -4.74 4.39 23.57
CA PRO A 235 -6.02 3.83 23.16
C PRO A 235 -6.01 2.31 23.21
N PHE A 236 -7.13 1.70 23.61
CA PHE A 236 -7.30 0.24 23.67
C PHE A 236 -6.31 -0.52 24.58
N ALA A 237 -5.62 0.15 25.52
CA ALA A 237 -4.56 -0.47 26.33
C ALA A 237 -4.98 -1.78 27.01
N GLY A 238 -6.23 -1.87 27.53
CA GLY A 238 -6.75 -3.07 28.16
C GLY A 238 -7.13 -4.21 27.19
N GLU A 239 -7.29 -3.91 25.91
CA GLU A 239 -7.74 -4.84 24.88
C GLU A 239 -6.61 -5.45 24.06
N LEU A 240 -5.42 -4.82 24.05
CA LEU A 240 -4.26 -5.25 23.27
C LEU A 240 -3.87 -6.72 23.46
N PRO A 241 -3.82 -7.28 24.69
CA PRO A 241 -3.41 -8.68 24.86
C PRO A 241 -4.38 -9.64 24.17
N SER A 242 -5.68 -9.38 24.31
CA SER A 242 -6.73 -10.21 23.71
C SER A 242 -6.77 -10.03 22.18
N LEU A 243 -6.54 -8.81 21.70
CA LEU A 243 -6.45 -8.51 20.28
C LEU A 243 -5.27 -9.21 19.62
N ALA A 244 -4.09 -9.18 20.24
CA ALA A 244 -2.89 -9.86 19.76
C ALA A 244 -3.12 -11.36 19.63
N GLN A 245 -3.77 -11.98 20.63
CA GLN A 245 -4.04 -13.41 20.60
C GLN A 245 -5.02 -13.80 19.49
N ARG A 246 -6.14 -13.09 19.33
CA ARG A 246 -7.11 -13.37 18.26
C ARG A 246 -6.55 -13.17 16.85
N LEU A 247 -5.72 -12.14 16.67
CA LEU A 247 -5.01 -11.95 15.40
C LEU A 247 -3.99 -13.05 15.16
N ALA A 248 -3.21 -13.44 16.16
CA ALA A 248 -2.20 -14.49 16.02
C ALA A 248 -2.79 -15.86 15.70
N GLU A 249 -4.01 -16.18 16.16
CA GLU A 249 -4.70 -17.42 15.78
C GLU A 249 -5.04 -17.50 14.29
N ARG A 250 -5.16 -16.35 13.61
CA ARG A 250 -5.46 -16.26 12.18
C ARG A 250 -4.22 -16.33 11.30
N PHE A 251 -3.05 -15.98 11.84
CA PHE A 251 -1.80 -15.89 11.09
C PHE A 251 -0.85 -17.01 11.46
#